data_AF-A0A0Q6TGD7-F1
#
_entry.id   AF-A0A0Q6TGD7-F1
#
_cell.length_a   1.000
_cell.length_b   1.000
_cell.length_c   1.000
_cell.angle_alpha   90.00
_cell.angle_beta   90.00
_cell.angle_gamma   90.00
#
_symmetry.space_group_name_H-M   'P 1'
#
loop_
_entity.id
_entity.type
_entity.pdbx_description
1 polymer ?
#
loop_
_entity_poly.entity_id
_entity_poly.type
_entity_poly.pdbx_seq_one_letter_code
_entity_poly.pdbx_strand_id
1 'polypeptide(L)'
;MTASELAPAHQGFQVTVRGELFSAPARLYCSPRVLRALIENATGDTRTLALCLGTRHWNGYIREECLRRLISTDFPWAAPFLVQLLGEYVIEIVEVIAEAVRQATIQNLSDFARANPKFMAITRQRATSYWDCYFRRGFRSLQTYPAIIALNAIDVMPRSV
;
A
#
# COMPACT_ATOMS: atom_id res chain seq x y z
N MET A 1 -2.00 29.47 12.92
CA MET A 1 -1.94 28.02 12.63
C MET A 1 -3.36 27.51 12.54
N THR A 2 -3.92 27.38 11.34
CA THR A 2 -5.30 26.92 11.13
C THR A 2 -5.27 25.47 10.69
N ALA A 3 -5.94 24.61 11.46
CA ALA A 3 -6.20 23.21 11.15
C ALA A 3 -7.27 23.09 10.04
N SER A 4 -7.01 23.68 8.87
CA SER A 4 -7.93 23.72 7.75
C SER A 4 -7.20 23.24 6.51
N GLU A 5 -7.41 21.97 6.16
CA GLU A 5 -7.39 21.42 4.79
C GLU A 5 -7.44 19.88 4.74
N LEU A 6 -7.85 19.20 5.81
CA LEU A 6 -8.23 17.79 5.69
C LEU A 6 -9.66 17.74 5.13
N ALA A 7 -9.79 17.73 3.80
CA ALA A 7 -11.03 17.34 3.14
C ALA A 7 -11.48 15.97 3.70
N PRO A 8 -12.79 15.70 3.84
CA PRO A 8 -13.25 14.42 4.36
C PRO A 8 -12.66 13.30 3.50
N ALA A 9 -11.99 12.35 4.14
CA ALA A 9 -11.42 11.22 3.43
C ALA A 9 -12.56 10.52 2.65
N HIS A 10 -12.39 10.37 1.33
CA HIS A 10 -13.20 9.40 0.59
C HIS A 10 -13.21 8.07 1.36
N GLN A 11 -14.35 7.36 1.35
CA GLN A 11 -14.58 6.16 2.14
C GLN A 11 -13.31 5.28 2.13
N GLY A 12 -12.69 5.18 3.31
CA GLY A 12 -11.39 4.56 3.47
C GLY A 12 -11.42 3.05 3.27
N PHE A 13 -10.47 2.36 3.86
CA PHE A 13 -10.54 0.92 3.98
C PHE A 13 -10.51 0.50 5.44
N GLN A 14 -11.17 -0.62 5.71
CA GLN A 14 -11.17 -1.29 7.00
C GLN A 14 -10.64 -2.70 6.82
N VAL A 15 -9.75 -3.09 7.71
CA VAL A 15 -9.05 -4.38 7.69
C VAL A 15 -8.80 -4.84 9.12
N THR A 16 -8.45 -6.12 9.27
CA THR A 16 -8.01 -6.69 10.54
C THR A 16 -6.49 -6.77 10.57
N VAL A 17 -5.87 -6.21 11.62
CA VAL A 17 -4.43 -6.33 11.88
C VAL A 17 -4.25 -6.89 13.28
N ARG A 18 -3.58 -8.04 13.42
CA ARG A 18 -3.39 -8.73 14.72
C ARG A 18 -4.69 -8.93 15.52
N GLY A 19 -5.80 -9.15 14.84
CA GLY A 19 -7.12 -9.36 15.47
C GLY A 19 -7.91 -8.08 15.75
N GLU A 20 -7.33 -6.90 15.55
CA GLU A 20 -7.99 -5.62 15.77
C GLU A 20 -8.49 -5.01 14.46
N LEU A 21 -9.62 -4.30 14.53
CA LEU A 21 -10.14 -3.54 13.40
C LEU A 21 -9.33 -2.26 13.20
N PHE A 22 -8.69 -2.13 12.05
CA PHE A 22 -7.89 -0.99 11.65
C PHE A 22 -8.57 -0.25 10.49
N SER A 23 -8.67 1.07 10.62
CA SER A 23 -9.27 1.95 9.60
C SER A 23 -8.23 2.94 9.07
N ALA A 24 -8.18 3.12 7.76
CA ALA A 24 -7.28 4.07 7.12
C ALA A 24 -7.93 4.83 5.96
N PRO A 25 -7.46 6.05 5.66
CA PRO A 25 -8.06 6.89 4.63
C PRO A 25 -7.79 6.35 3.22
N ALA A 26 -8.75 6.53 2.32
CA ALA A 26 -8.55 6.19 0.91
C ALA A 26 -7.51 7.11 0.25
N ARG A 27 -7.62 8.41 0.52
CA ARG A 27 -6.70 9.43 0.02
C ARG A 27 -6.43 10.49 1.09
N LEU A 28 -5.20 10.96 1.16
CA LEU A 28 -4.75 12.03 2.02
C LEU A 28 -4.45 13.28 1.18
N TYR A 29 -5.10 14.38 1.55
CA TYR A 29 -4.83 15.71 1.00
C TYR A 29 -4.11 16.51 2.08
N CYS A 30 -2.81 16.69 1.89
CA CYS A 30 -2.01 17.56 2.75
C CYS A 30 -0.87 18.18 1.91
N SER A 31 -0.18 19.14 2.49
CA SER A 31 1.02 19.70 1.86
C SER A 31 2.17 18.67 1.89
N PRO A 32 2.88 18.45 0.76
CA PRO A 32 4.11 17.65 0.75
C PRO A 32 5.15 18.13 1.76
N ARG A 33 5.26 19.45 1.97
CA ARG A 33 6.20 20.05 2.93
C ARG A 33 5.89 19.63 4.36
N VAL A 34 4.61 19.68 4.75
CA VAL A 34 4.16 19.32 6.10
C VAL A 34 4.38 17.83 6.35
N LEU A 35 4.00 16.98 5.39
CA LEU A 35 4.20 15.54 5.51
C LEU A 35 5.68 15.17 5.63
N ARG A 36 6.55 15.72 4.76
CA ARG A 36 8.00 15.47 4.83
C ARG A 36 8.58 15.93 6.16
N ALA A 37 8.23 17.13 6.63
CA ALA A 37 8.69 17.61 7.92
C ALA A 37 8.25 16.68 9.08
N LEU A 38 7.03 16.15 9.05
CA LEU A 38 6.58 15.17 10.03
C LEU A 38 7.41 13.88 9.98
N ILE A 39 7.65 13.35 8.78
CA ILE A 39 8.43 12.11 8.60
C ILE A 39 9.88 12.28 9.08
N GLU A 40 10.51 13.43 8.81
CA GLU A 40 11.90 13.68 9.22
C GLU A 40 12.04 13.92 10.73
N ASN A 41 11.07 14.57 11.36
CA ASN A 41 11.12 14.90 12.78
C ASN A 41 10.60 13.78 13.69
N ALA A 42 9.84 12.82 13.15
CA ALA A 42 9.31 11.70 13.90
C ALA A 42 10.28 10.51 13.95
N THR A 43 10.11 9.65 14.95
CA THR A 43 10.81 8.37 15.09
C THR A 43 9.82 7.25 15.42
N GLY A 44 10.29 5.99 15.32
CA GLY A 44 9.50 4.80 15.64
C GLY A 44 8.15 4.75 14.91
N ASP A 45 7.11 4.37 15.65
CA ASP A 45 5.76 4.18 15.12
C ASP A 45 5.18 5.43 14.48
N THR A 46 5.43 6.62 15.03
CA THR A 46 4.92 7.88 14.48
C THR A 46 5.48 8.13 13.08
N ARG A 47 6.77 7.85 12.86
CA ARG A 47 7.40 7.99 11.55
C ARG A 47 6.84 6.99 10.55
N THR A 48 6.70 5.73 10.96
CA THR A 48 6.14 4.68 10.11
C THR A 48 4.68 4.98 9.76
N LEU A 49 3.89 5.54 10.68
CA LEU A 49 2.50 5.91 10.43
C LEU A 49 2.42 7.08 9.44
N ALA A 50 3.31 8.07 9.58
CA ALA A 50 3.43 9.15 8.61
C ALA A 50 3.79 8.63 7.21
N LEU A 51 4.71 7.67 7.10
CA LEU A 51 5.03 7.00 5.84
C LEU A 51 3.82 6.25 5.26
N CYS A 52 3.10 5.46 6.07
CA CYS A 52 1.88 4.77 5.69
C CYS A 52 0.82 5.75 5.14
N LEU A 53 0.55 6.84 5.86
CA LEU A 53 -0.35 7.91 5.42
C LEU A 53 0.14 8.57 4.12
N GLY A 54 1.45 8.75 3.97
CA GLY A 54 2.09 9.26 2.77
C GLY A 54 1.87 8.39 1.52
N THR A 55 1.75 7.07 1.67
CA THR A 55 1.37 6.18 0.55
C THR A 55 -0.06 6.43 0.04
N ARG A 56 -0.90 7.13 0.84
CA ARG A 56 -2.26 7.54 0.48
C ARG A 56 -2.31 8.98 -0.05
N HIS A 57 -1.18 9.67 -0.17
CA HIS A 57 -1.16 11.06 -0.63
C HIS A 57 -1.71 11.22 -2.06
N TRP A 58 -2.26 12.37 -2.43
CA TRP A 58 -2.80 12.62 -3.78
C TRP A 58 -1.72 12.67 -4.88
N ASN A 59 -0.51 13.11 -4.53
CA ASN A 59 0.63 13.18 -5.45
C ASN A 59 1.38 11.83 -5.52
N GLY A 60 1.47 11.24 -6.72
CA GLY A 60 2.15 9.98 -7.00
C GLY A 60 3.63 9.93 -6.58
N TYR A 61 4.38 11.00 -6.79
CA TYR A 61 5.80 11.07 -6.41
C TYR A 61 5.99 10.95 -4.90
N ILE A 62 5.11 11.59 -4.12
CA ILE A 62 5.15 11.51 -2.65
C ILE A 62 4.81 10.10 -2.17
N ARG A 63 3.85 9.44 -2.83
CA ARG A 63 3.48 8.07 -2.50
C ARG A 63 4.64 7.11 -2.73
N GLU A 64 5.32 7.23 -3.87
CA GLU A 64 6.48 6.41 -4.19
C GLU A 64 7.65 6.67 -3.24
N GLU A 65 7.95 7.95 -2.94
CA GLU A 65 8.96 8.34 -1.95
C GLU A 65 8.70 7.68 -0.58
N CYS A 66 7.45 7.76 -0.10
CA CYS A 66 7.06 7.17 1.17
C CYS A 66 7.11 5.64 1.12
N LEU A 67 6.64 5.03 0.03
CA LEU A 67 6.68 3.59 -0.17
C LEU A 67 8.11 3.03 -0.09
N ARG A 68 9.06 3.64 -0.81
CA ARG A 68 10.46 3.17 -0.84
C ARG A 68 11.10 3.20 0.55
N ARG A 69 10.72 4.16 1.39
CA ARG A 69 11.16 4.25 2.79
C ARG A 69 10.43 3.26 3.70
N LEU A 70 9.16 2.96 3.42
CA LEU A 70 8.31 2.08 4.20
C LEU A 70 8.64 0.59 4.02
N ILE A 71 8.99 0.16 2.80
CA ILE A 71 9.34 -1.23 2.50
C ILE A 71 10.49 -1.76 3.36
N SER A 72 11.40 -0.88 3.79
CA SER A 72 12.54 -1.23 4.65
C SER A 72 12.19 -1.32 6.15
N THR A 73 10.91 -1.24 6.52
CA THR A 73 10.46 -1.23 7.92
C THR A 73 9.70 -2.51 8.27
N ASP A 74 9.85 -3.00 9.50
CA ASP A 74 9.21 -4.23 9.97
C ASP A 74 8.03 -3.92 10.91
N PHE A 75 6.93 -3.42 10.33
CA PHE A 75 5.72 -3.12 11.09
C PHE A 75 4.49 -3.83 10.49
N PRO A 76 3.85 -4.75 11.24
CA PRO A 76 2.68 -5.49 10.76
C PRO A 76 1.51 -4.62 10.31
N TRP A 77 1.34 -3.45 10.93
CA TRP A 77 0.28 -2.49 10.61
C TRP A 77 0.57 -1.66 9.34
N ALA A 78 1.73 -1.82 8.72
CA ALA A 78 2.04 -1.24 7.41
C ALA A 78 1.49 -2.09 6.24
N ALA A 79 1.29 -3.40 6.44
CA ALA A 79 0.83 -4.32 5.40
C ALA A 79 -0.44 -3.86 4.65
N PRO A 80 -1.50 -3.32 5.31
CA PRO A 80 -2.67 -2.81 4.62
C PRO A 80 -2.35 -1.72 3.59
N PHE A 81 -1.42 -0.82 3.93
CA PHE A 81 -1.03 0.29 3.07
C PHE A 81 -0.27 -0.19 1.84
N LEU A 82 0.57 -1.21 2.00
CA LEU A 82 1.34 -1.82 0.90
C LEU A 82 0.41 -2.60 -0.05
N VAL A 83 -0.46 -3.46 0.48
CA VAL A 83 -1.38 -4.24 -0.36
C VAL A 83 -2.38 -3.33 -1.08
N GLN A 84 -2.88 -2.27 -0.43
CA GLN A 84 -3.80 -1.32 -1.05
C GLN A 84 -3.24 -0.71 -2.35
N LEU A 85 -1.93 -0.49 -2.44
CA LEU A 85 -1.27 0.10 -3.61
C LEU A 85 -1.26 -0.84 -4.83
N LEU A 86 -1.27 -2.16 -4.62
CA LEU A 86 -1.35 -3.15 -5.71
C LEU A 86 -2.68 -3.09 -6.47
N GLY A 87 -3.71 -2.56 -5.82
CA GLY A 87 -5.04 -2.33 -6.40
C GLY A 87 -5.20 -0.94 -6.99
N GLU A 88 -4.12 -0.22 -7.32
CA GLU A 88 -4.15 1.12 -7.93
C GLU A 88 -3.53 1.13 -9.33
N TYR A 89 -3.84 2.17 -10.12
CA TYR A 89 -3.47 2.25 -11.53
C TYR A 89 -2.06 2.81 -11.80
N VAL A 90 -1.32 3.24 -10.77
CA VAL A 90 0.02 3.83 -10.94
C VAL A 90 1.04 2.70 -11.00
N ILE A 91 1.40 2.27 -12.21
CA ILE A 91 2.20 1.06 -12.43
C ILE A 91 3.59 1.13 -11.79
N GLU A 92 4.22 2.31 -11.80
CA GLU A 92 5.56 2.52 -11.23
C GLU A 92 5.58 2.20 -9.73
N ILE A 93 4.51 2.54 -9.01
CA ILE A 93 4.35 2.22 -7.59
C ILE A 93 4.12 0.71 -7.41
N VAL A 94 3.28 0.11 -8.27
CA VAL A 94 3.00 -1.33 -8.23
C VAL A 94 4.28 -2.14 -8.45
N GLU A 95 5.12 -1.74 -9.39
CA GLU A 95 6.40 -2.40 -9.70
C GLU A 95 7.37 -2.37 -8.51
N VAL A 96 7.44 -1.25 -7.78
CA VAL A 96 8.25 -1.15 -6.55
C VAL A 96 7.82 -2.18 -5.50
N ILE A 97 6.51 -2.40 -5.34
CA ILE A 97 5.99 -3.38 -4.37
C ILE A 97 6.20 -4.80 -4.87
N ALA A 98 5.93 -5.06 -6.15
CA ALA A 98 6.13 -6.38 -6.74
C ALA A 98 7.59 -6.84 -6.59
N GLU A 99 8.53 -5.92 -6.79
CA GLU A 99 9.95 -6.17 -6.58
C GLU A 99 10.28 -6.44 -5.10
N ALA A 100 9.75 -5.65 -4.17
CA ALA A 100 9.98 -5.85 -2.74
C ALA A 100 9.37 -7.17 -2.22
N VAL A 101 8.20 -7.57 -2.72
CA VAL A 101 7.58 -8.87 -2.43
C VAL A 101 8.46 -10.00 -2.97
N ARG A 102 8.96 -9.87 -4.20
CA ARG A 102 9.86 -10.85 -4.82
C ARG A 102 11.16 -11.03 -4.02
N GLN A 103 11.70 -9.96 -3.46
CA GLN A 103 12.88 -9.98 -2.60
C GLN A 103 12.60 -10.44 -1.17
N ALA A 104 11.34 -10.72 -0.82
CA ALA A 104 10.89 -11.04 0.54
C ALA A 104 11.28 -9.97 1.59
N THR A 105 11.38 -8.71 1.15
CA THR A 105 11.79 -7.58 2.01
C THR A 105 10.68 -7.17 2.97
N ILE A 106 9.41 -7.46 2.63
CA ILE A 106 8.25 -7.04 3.41
C ILE A 106 7.75 -8.20 4.27
N GLN A 107 7.80 -8.01 5.59
CA GLN A 107 7.28 -8.97 6.57
C GLN A 107 5.76 -8.85 6.75
N ASN A 108 5.13 -9.86 7.36
CA ASN A 108 3.72 -9.87 7.78
C ASN A 108 2.66 -9.80 6.67
N LEU A 109 3.03 -9.75 5.38
CA LEU A 109 2.07 -9.70 4.27
C LEU A 109 1.19 -10.95 4.20
N SER A 110 1.77 -12.13 4.45
CA SER A 110 1.04 -13.39 4.37
C SER A 110 0.00 -13.53 5.48
N ASP A 111 0.34 -13.11 6.70
CA ASP A 111 -0.59 -13.12 7.84
C ASP A 111 -1.69 -12.08 7.66
N PHE A 112 -1.35 -10.90 7.14
CA PHE A 112 -2.33 -9.90 6.75
C PHE A 112 -3.30 -10.42 5.69
N ALA A 113 -2.80 -11.07 4.62
CA ALA A 113 -3.63 -11.59 3.55
C ALA A 113 -4.63 -12.65 4.06
N ARG A 114 -4.19 -13.57 4.92
CA ARG A 114 -5.04 -14.60 5.53
C ARG A 114 -6.12 -14.01 6.44
N ALA A 115 -5.78 -12.96 7.20
CA ALA A 115 -6.75 -12.27 8.04
C ALA A 115 -7.77 -11.44 7.22
N ASN A 116 -7.46 -11.10 5.97
CA ASN A 116 -8.23 -10.16 5.16
C ASN A 116 -8.60 -10.67 3.75
N PRO A 117 -9.22 -11.85 3.59
CA PRO A 117 -9.47 -12.45 2.27
C PRO A 117 -10.37 -11.56 1.37
N LYS A 118 -11.36 -10.86 1.95
CA LYS A 118 -12.21 -9.94 1.20
C LYS A 118 -11.42 -8.74 0.64
N PHE A 119 -10.49 -8.20 1.43
CA PHE A 119 -9.64 -7.10 1.00
C PHE A 119 -8.72 -7.53 -0.14
N MET A 120 -8.10 -8.70 -0.02
CA MET A 120 -7.28 -9.30 -1.08
C MET A 120 -8.07 -9.49 -2.38
N ALA A 121 -9.30 -10.02 -2.29
CA ALA A 121 -10.17 -10.20 -3.44
C ALA A 121 -10.51 -8.88 -4.15
N ILE A 122 -10.86 -7.83 -3.41
CA ILE A 122 -11.16 -6.50 -3.97
C ILE A 122 -9.90 -5.91 -4.64
N THR A 123 -8.74 -6.01 -3.99
CA THR A 123 -7.46 -5.54 -4.54
C THR A 123 -7.15 -6.25 -5.86
N ARG A 124 -7.36 -7.57 -5.93
CA ARG A 124 -7.19 -8.37 -7.15
C ARG A 124 -8.16 -7.99 -8.27
N GLN A 125 -9.42 -7.72 -7.94
CA GLN A 125 -10.41 -7.22 -8.90
C GLN A 125 -10.00 -5.86 -9.49
N ARG A 126 -9.56 -4.93 -8.65
CA ARG A 126 -9.04 -3.63 -9.10
C ARG A 126 -7.81 -3.77 -9.99
N ALA A 127 -6.83 -4.57 -9.58
CA ALA A 127 -5.63 -4.85 -10.37
C ALA A 127 -5.99 -5.42 -11.75
N THR A 128 -6.95 -6.34 -11.81
CA THR A 128 -7.44 -6.92 -13.08
C THR A 128 -8.12 -5.87 -13.96
N SER A 129 -8.96 -5.02 -13.37
CA SER A 129 -9.63 -3.92 -14.09
C SER A 129 -8.63 -2.93 -14.67
N TYR A 130 -7.60 -2.52 -13.90
CA TYR A 130 -6.58 -1.61 -14.38
C TYR A 130 -5.66 -2.23 -15.43
N TRP A 131 -5.32 -3.51 -15.27
CA TRP A 131 -4.62 -4.26 -16.30
C TRP A 131 -5.38 -4.23 -17.63
N ASP A 132 -6.66 -4.60 -17.63
CA ASP A 132 -7.44 -4.67 -18.88
C ASP A 132 -7.60 -3.29 -19.53
N CYS A 133 -7.87 -2.25 -18.72
CA CYS A 133 -8.12 -0.90 -19.23
C CYS A 133 -6.85 -0.21 -19.75
N TYR A 134 -5.73 -0.31 -19.04
CA TYR A 134 -4.54 0.52 -19.31
C TYR A 134 -3.30 -0.26 -19.74
N PHE A 135 -3.14 -1.51 -19.31
CA PHE A 135 -1.85 -2.19 -19.35
C PHE A 135 -1.82 -3.51 -20.16
N ARG A 136 -2.95 -3.99 -20.67
CA ARG A 136 -3.04 -5.26 -21.45
C ARG A 136 -2.14 -5.31 -22.68
N ARG A 137 -1.79 -4.15 -23.25
CA ARG A 137 -0.87 -4.06 -24.40
C ARG A 137 0.58 -4.33 -23.98
N GLY A 138 1.00 -3.84 -22.81
CA GLY A 138 2.35 -4.05 -22.26
C GLY A 138 2.50 -5.40 -21.57
N PHE A 139 1.44 -5.87 -20.90
CA PHE A 139 1.39 -7.17 -20.24
C PHE A 139 0.31 -8.03 -20.92
N ARG A 140 0.69 -8.77 -21.95
CA ARG A 140 -0.27 -9.53 -22.78
C ARG A 140 -1.08 -10.58 -22.02
N SER A 141 -0.55 -11.05 -20.88
CA SER A 141 -1.24 -11.95 -19.96
C SER A 141 -1.45 -11.25 -18.62
N LEU A 142 -2.63 -11.43 -18.02
CA LEU A 142 -2.90 -10.97 -16.65
C LEU A 142 -1.86 -11.53 -15.66
N GLN A 143 -1.36 -12.74 -15.90
CA GLN A 143 -0.35 -13.39 -15.05
C GLN A 143 1.04 -12.74 -15.17
N THR A 144 1.26 -11.90 -16.18
CA THR A 144 2.48 -11.09 -16.31
C THR A 144 2.35 -9.70 -15.69
N TYR A 145 1.16 -9.31 -15.23
CA TYR A 145 0.94 -8.00 -14.63
C TYR A 145 1.55 -7.93 -13.23
N PRO A 146 2.40 -6.92 -12.90
CA PRO A 146 3.14 -6.88 -11.63
C PRO A 146 2.27 -7.01 -10.38
N ALA A 147 1.08 -6.38 -10.36
CA ALA A 147 0.17 -6.51 -9.22
C ALA A 147 -0.31 -7.95 -8.99
N ILE A 148 -0.61 -8.68 -10.06
CA ILE A 148 -1.10 -10.06 -9.97
C ILE A 148 0.01 -10.99 -9.52
N ILE A 149 1.23 -10.80 -10.05
CA ILE A 149 2.41 -11.53 -9.60
C ILE A 149 2.62 -11.32 -8.09
N ALA A 150 2.60 -10.07 -7.63
CA ALA A 150 2.78 -9.74 -6.22
C ALA A 150 1.69 -10.35 -5.32
N LEU A 151 0.42 -10.22 -5.70
CA LEU A 151 -0.70 -10.78 -4.95
C LEU A 151 -0.62 -12.32 -4.87
N ASN A 152 -0.26 -12.98 -5.97
CA ASN A 152 -0.07 -14.44 -5.97
C ASN A 152 1.09 -14.86 -5.07
N ALA A 153 2.20 -14.12 -5.10
CA ALA A 153 3.34 -14.38 -4.23
C ALA A 153 2.95 -14.24 -2.75
N ILE A 154 2.23 -13.17 -2.39
CA ILE A 154 1.74 -12.95 -1.01
C ILE A 154 0.88 -14.11 -0.51
N ASP A 155 -0.03 -14.64 -1.34
CA ASP A 155 -0.94 -15.73 -0.96
C ASP A 155 -0.19 -17.03 -0.58
N VAL A 156 0.99 -17.27 -1.18
CA VAL A 156 1.78 -18.49 -0.97
C VAL A 156 2.98 -18.31 -0.02
N MET A 157 3.23 -17.08 0.46
CA MET A 157 4.31 -16.81 1.40
C MET A 157 4.13 -17.58 2.73
N PRO A 158 5.22 -18.07 3.35
CA PRO A 158 5.15 -18.68 4.68
C PRO A 158 4.65 -17.67 5.72
N ARG A 159 4.14 -18.18 6.84
CA ARG A 159 3.79 -17.32 7.98
C ARG A 159 5.03 -16.66 8.55
N SER A 160 4.88 -15.44 9.08
CA SER A 160 5.91 -14.88 9.93
C SER A 160 6.02 -15.75 11.20
N VAL A 161 7.25 -16.07 11.59
CA VAL A 161 7.57 -16.91 12.77
C VAL A 161 7.36 -16.11 14.04
#